data_AF-T1GUG9-F1
#
_entry.id   AF-T1GUG9-F1
#
_cell.length_a   1.000
_cell.length_b   1.000
_cell.length_c   1.000
_cell.angle_alpha   90.00
_cell.angle_beta   90.00
_cell.angle_gamma   90.00
#
_symmetry.space_group_name_H-M   'P 1'
#
loop_
_entity.id
_entity.type
_entity.pdbx_description
1 polymer ?
#
loop_
_entity_poly.entity_id
_entity_poly.type
_entity_poly.pdbx_seq_one_letter_code
_entity_poly.pdbx_strand_id
1 'polypeptide(L)'
;MASVSSSSSPGEIKSNIDIYDIHEDLVKTIASMNKLHVSSSAFFRLTENYQRVKKEGNENFSLKSRNYFRALELYNKSICYSLSDSENISIGYANRSAVLFELKNYQQCLENISMARKANFPQRLMHKLDKRENDCKKLLTQAQATDLKSHEFVLSHESHQTVPFISNCLEMGCSKEEGRFIYTKTALNVGDVVAMEDPYCTALLPAMRYIRCAYCTKEACFTLIPCGNCTSAMFCSEDCREKGWREFHKYECPIIDFLLDSCTKIHLTALRTCFVTLSLFSNINECRAFCENSDNIDKNVFDLNYKEISKLEEYRAVHGLVTNEEKRPVNDLFQRATLGATIKNILLEFTPLLNHSCAPNVVRIHKGTTAILFVLRNIEANGKLYDNYGNTNTV
;
A
#
# COMPACT_ATOMS: atom_id res chain seq x y z
N MET A 1 31.71 66.42 -18.57
CA MET A 1 31.93 65.95 -17.20
C MET A 1 31.04 64.74 -16.96
N ALA A 2 31.59 63.73 -16.29
CA ALA A 2 30.99 62.49 -15.80
C ALA A 2 30.71 61.37 -16.83
N SER A 3 31.60 60.39 -16.74
CA SER A 3 31.66 59.05 -17.30
C SER A 3 30.49 58.14 -16.95
N VAL A 4 30.09 57.29 -17.90
CA VAL A 4 29.28 56.08 -17.67
C VAL A 4 30.23 54.88 -17.54
N SER A 5 30.26 54.26 -16.36
CA SER A 5 30.86 52.95 -16.12
C SER A 5 29.84 52.10 -15.36
N SER A 6 29.15 51.20 -16.05
CA SER A 6 28.25 50.20 -15.46
C SER A 6 28.96 48.84 -15.41
N SER A 7 29.48 48.52 -14.24
CA SER A 7 29.80 47.14 -13.84
C SER A 7 29.19 46.90 -12.45
N SER A 8 28.09 46.16 -12.40
CA SER A 8 27.62 45.53 -11.16
C SER A 8 27.09 44.14 -11.50
N SER A 9 27.68 43.17 -10.82
CA SER A 9 27.44 41.73 -10.86
C SER A 9 26.03 41.35 -10.40
N PRO A 10 25.52 40.16 -10.78
CA PRO A 10 24.23 39.66 -10.28
C PRO A 10 24.33 39.38 -8.77
N GLY A 11 23.43 39.97 -8.00
CA GLY A 11 23.32 39.76 -6.57
C GLY A 11 22.99 38.30 -6.24
N GLU A 12 23.78 37.72 -5.33
CA GLU A 12 23.51 36.43 -4.69
C GLU A 12 22.16 36.47 -3.95
N ILE A 13 21.24 35.60 -4.35
CA ILE A 13 20.06 35.28 -3.53
C ILE A 13 20.55 34.43 -2.37
N LYS A 14 20.71 35.04 -1.19
CA LYS A 14 20.94 34.32 0.07
C LYS A 14 19.64 33.60 0.47
N SER A 15 19.49 32.35 0.07
CA SER A 15 18.51 31.44 0.67
C SER A 15 19.02 30.99 2.04
N ASN A 16 18.57 31.65 3.11
CA ASN A 16 18.71 31.17 4.49
C ASN A 16 17.74 29.99 4.74
N ILE A 17 17.88 28.91 3.98
CA ILE A 17 17.42 27.59 4.43
C ILE A 17 18.68 26.96 4.99
N ASP A 18 18.77 26.96 6.31
CA ASP A 18 19.93 26.40 6.99
C ASP A 18 19.95 24.88 6.70
N ILE A 19 20.98 24.40 6.01
CA ILE A 19 21.18 22.98 5.71
C ILE A 19 21.18 22.16 7.01
N TYR A 20 21.51 22.80 8.15
CA TYR A 20 21.43 22.20 9.48
C TYR A 20 20.00 21.86 9.92
N ASP A 21 18.96 22.61 9.51
CA ASP A 21 17.55 22.30 9.87
C ASP A 21 17.03 21.06 9.12
N ILE A 22 17.38 20.93 7.84
CA ILE A 22 17.07 19.72 7.04
C ILE A 22 17.83 18.51 7.60
N HIS A 23 19.08 18.71 8.03
CA HIS A 23 19.86 17.68 8.70
C HIS A 23 19.25 17.30 10.06
N GLU A 24 18.69 18.25 10.81
CA GLU A 24 18.06 17.95 12.11
C GLU A 24 16.75 17.16 11.95
N ASP A 25 15.92 17.47 10.96
CA ASP A 25 14.70 16.71 10.67
C ASP A 25 15.00 15.34 10.04
N LEU A 26 16.03 15.25 9.19
CA LEU A 26 16.52 13.97 8.67
C LEU A 26 17.13 13.12 9.81
N VAL A 27 17.90 13.73 10.73
CA VAL A 27 18.44 13.06 11.92
C VAL A 27 17.35 12.67 12.90
N LYS A 28 16.30 13.49 13.11
CA LYS A 28 15.12 13.12 13.92
C LYS A 28 14.35 11.96 13.29
N THR A 29 14.22 11.97 11.97
CA THR A 29 13.60 10.88 11.19
C THR A 29 14.41 9.60 11.31
N ILE A 30 15.73 9.65 11.07
CA ILE A 30 16.64 8.51 11.25
C ILE A 30 16.68 8.04 12.72
N ALA A 31 16.66 8.95 13.70
CA ALA A 31 16.59 8.63 15.13
C ALA A 31 15.23 8.03 15.53
N SER A 32 14.15 8.41 14.86
CA SER A 32 12.83 7.78 15.01
C SER A 32 12.82 6.35 14.46
N MET A 33 13.59 6.10 13.39
CA MET A 33 13.75 4.77 12.79
C MET A 33 14.67 3.86 13.62
N ASN A 34 15.70 4.40 14.27
CA ASN A 34 16.51 3.66 15.25
C ASN A 34 15.72 3.18 16.48
N LYS A 35 14.53 3.73 16.75
CA LYS A 35 13.61 3.20 17.78
C LYS A 35 12.89 1.91 17.36
N LEU A 36 13.09 1.43 16.12
CA LEU A 36 12.58 0.13 15.65
C LEU A 36 13.49 -1.06 16.05
N HIS A 37 14.64 -0.80 16.70
CA HIS A 37 15.39 -1.86 17.37
C HIS A 37 14.73 -2.26 18.70
N VAL A 38 14.27 -3.51 18.71
CA VAL A 38 13.58 -4.29 19.75
C VAL A 38 13.99 -3.92 21.20
N SER A 39 13.01 -3.45 21.97
CA SER A 39 12.99 -3.59 23.43
C SER A 39 11.54 -3.72 23.91
N SER A 40 11.36 -4.14 25.17
CA SER A 40 10.08 -4.18 25.91
C SER A 40 9.19 -2.93 25.75
N SER A 41 9.77 -1.79 25.35
CA SER A 41 9.06 -0.55 25.04
C SER A 41 8.15 -0.62 23.80
N ALA A 42 8.49 -1.39 22.75
CA ALA A 42 7.65 -1.51 21.56
C ALA A 42 6.39 -2.35 21.84
N PHE A 43 6.56 -3.45 22.58
CA PHE A 43 5.46 -4.28 23.08
C PHE A 43 4.48 -3.48 23.95
N PHE A 44 5.02 -2.65 24.86
CA PHE A 44 4.22 -1.79 25.72
C PHE A 44 3.40 -0.78 24.89
N ARG A 45 4.02 -0.13 23.90
CA ARG A 45 3.34 0.82 23.00
C ARG A 45 2.24 0.17 22.16
N LEU A 46 2.45 -1.05 21.65
CA LEU A 46 1.41 -1.78 20.90
C LEU A 46 0.20 -2.08 21.79
N THR A 47 0.45 -2.56 23.01
CA THR A 47 -0.61 -2.85 23.98
C THR A 47 -1.37 -1.59 24.40
N GLU A 48 -0.67 -0.49 24.67
CA GLU A 48 -1.27 0.81 25.00
C GLU A 48 -2.12 1.35 23.85
N ASN A 49 -1.59 1.32 22.61
CA ASN A 49 -2.33 1.74 21.42
C ASN A 49 -3.58 0.88 21.19
N TYR A 50 -3.47 -0.44 21.36
CA TYR A 50 -4.63 -1.33 21.32
C TYR A 50 -5.70 -0.92 22.34
N GLN A 51 -5.34 -0.74 23.61
CA GLN A 51 -6.31 -0.41 24.66
C GLN A 51 -6.98 0.95 24.38
N ARG A 52 -6.20 1.95 23.97
CA ARG A 52 -6.71 3.28 23.62
C ARG A 52 -7.71 3.22 22.47
N VAL A 53 -7.32 2.62 21.34
CA VAL A 53 -8.18 2.54 20.14
C VAL A 53 -9.41 1.67 20.40
N LYS A 54 -9.28 0.57 21.13
CA LYS A 54 -10.42 -0.26 21.54
C LYS A 54 -11.41 0.52 22.42
N LYS A 55 -10.91 1.33 23.36
CA LYS A 55 -11.74 2.18 24.21
C LYS A 55 -12.52 3.19 23.38
N GLU A 56 -11.86 3.89 22.45
CA GLU A 56 -12.51 4.81 21.51
C GLU A 56 -13.59 4.07 20.67
N GLY A 57 -13.31 2.84 20.24
CA GLY A 57 -14.27 1.99 19.53
C GLY A 57 -15.52 1.69 20.37
N ASN A 58 -15.33 1.35 21.65
CA ASN A 58 -16.42 1.11 22.60
C ASN A 58 -17.27 2.36 22.86
N GLU A 59 -16.65 3.54 22.94
CA GLU A 59 -17.35 4.82 23.11
C GLU A 59 -18.23 5.12 21.90
N ASN A 60 -17.74 4.84 20.68
CA ASN A 60 -18.52 4.98 19.44
C ASN A 60 -19.64 3.94 19.33
N PHE A 61 -19.42 2.71 19.80
CA PHE A 61 -20.44 1.65 19.83
C PHE A 61 -21.52 1.86 20.90
N SER A 62 -21.25 2.68 21.92
CA SER A 62 -22.16 2.88 23.05
C SER A 62 -23.58 3.29 22.63
N LEU A 63 -24.55 2.99 23.50
CA LEU A 63 -25.96 3.35 23.28
C LEU A 63 -26.19 4.85 23.05
N LYS A 64 -25.27 5.70 23.55
CA LYS A 64 -25.29 7.15 23.39
C LYS A 64 -24.83 7.59 22.00
N SER A 65 -23.75 6.99 21.48
CA SER A 65 -23.11 7.44 20.23
C SER A 65 -23.68 6.74 19.00
N ARG A 66 -23.87 5.42 19.07
CA ARG A 66 -24.34 4.56 17.96
C ARG A 66 -23.62 4.80 16.62
N ASN A 67 -22.35 5.20 16.66
CA ASN A 67 -21.54 5.43 15.48
C ASN A 67 -20.87 4.11 15.05
N TYR A 68 -21.69 3.23 14.47
CA TYR A 68 -21.30 1.85 14.17
C TYR A 68 -20.17 1.73 13.16
N PHE A 69 -20.16 2.54 12.10
CA PHE A 69 -19.09 2.53 11.09
C PHE A 69 -17.75 2.97 11.67
N ARG A 70 -17.74 4.03 12.49
CA ARG A 70 -16.53 4.47 13.18
C ARG A 70 -16.05 3.43 14.20
N ALA A 71 -16.97 2.79 14.92
CA ALA A 71 -16.63 1.71 15.84
C ALA A 71 -15.94 0.54 15.10
N LEU A 72 -16.45 0.13 13.93
CA LEU A 72 -15.84 -0.92 13.10
C LEU A 72 -14.43 -0.55 12.62
N GLU A 73 -14.24 0.67 12.12
CA GLU A 73 -12.92 1.18 11.72
C GLU A 73 -11.94 1.14 12.90
N LEU A 74 -12.37 1.61 14.08
CA LEU A 74 -11.54 1.59 15.30
C LEU A 74 -11.25 0.16 15.76
N TYR A 75 -12.21 -0.76 15.65
CA TYR A 75 -11.95 -2.17 15.96
C TYR A 75 -10.97 -2.81 14.98
N ASN A 76 -11.06 -2.53 13.68
CA ASN A 76 -10.06 -2.95 12.69
C ASN A 76 -8.67 -2.38 13.00
N LYS A 77 -8.59 -1.10 13.36
CA LYS A 77 -7.34 -0.47 13.80
C LYS A 77 -6.79 -1.12 15.08
N SER A 78 -7.64 -1.47 16.04
CA SER A 78 -7.21 -2.17 17.26
C SER A 78 -6.69 -3.59 16.96
N ILE A 79 -7.32 -4.30 16.03
CA ILE A 79 -6.87 -5.62 15.55
C ILE A 79 -5.45 -5.51 14.96
N CYS A 80 -5.16 -4.45 14.19
CA CYS A 80 -3.81 -4.20 13.67
C CYS A 80 -2.75 -3.95 14.75
N TYR A 81 -3.11 -3.38 15.90
CA TYR A 81 -2.18 -3.20 17.03
C TYR A 81 -2.03 -4.45 17.91
N SER A 82 -2.80 -5.50 17.65
CA SER A 82 -2.75 -6.74 18.43
C SER A 82 -1.57 -7.59 17.97
N LEU A 83 -0.80 -8.11 18.92
CA LEU A 83 0.23 -9.10 18.61
C LEU A 83 -0.42 -10.39 18.14
N SER A 84 0.23 -11.06 17.19
CA SER A 84 -0.09 -12.42 16.79
C SER A 84 -0.20 -13.30 18.04
N ASP A 85 -1.28 -14.07 18.12
CA ASP A 85 -1.61 -14.98 19.24
C ASP A 85 -2.00 -14.33 20.58
N SER A 86 -2.16 -13.00 20.62
CA SER A 86 -2.73 -12.33 21.80
C SER A 86 -4.26 -12.43 21.84
N GLU A 87 -4.84 -12.51 23.05
CA GLU A 87 -6.28 -12.45 23.29
C GLU A 87 -6.95 -11.20 22.67
N ASN A 88 -6.17 -10.15 22.43
CA ASN A 88 -6.64 -8.88 21.89
C ASN A 88 -7.23 -9.02 20.49
N ILE A 89 -6.66 -9.88 19.64
CA ILE A 89 -7.14 -10.05 18.27
C ILE A 89 -8.53 -10.71 18.24
N SER A 90 -8.76 -11.70 19.11
CA SER A 90 -10.06 -12.37 19.22
C SER A 90 -11.11 -11.47 19.85
N ILE A 91 -10.74 -10.62 20.83
CA ILE A 91 -11.62 -9.58 21.37
C ILE A 91 -12.01 -8.57 20.28
N GLY A 92 -11.07 -8.15 19.44
CA GLY A 92 -11.36 -7.26 18.31
C GLY A 92 -12.44 -7.84 17.39
N TYR A 93 -12.30 -9.10 16.98
CA TYR A 93 -13.29 -9.82 16.18
C TYR A 93 -14.64 -9.98 16.91
N ALA A 94 -14.62 -10.24 18.22
CA ALA A 94 -15.83 -10.31 19.04
C ALA A 94 -16.55 -8.96 19.16
N ASN A 95 -15.82 -7.84 19.16
CA ASN A 95 -16.40 -6.50 19.17
C ASN A 95 -17.01 -6.15 17.81
N ARG A 96 -16.33 -6.49 16.69
CA ARG A 96 -16.91 -6.33 15.34
C ARG A 96 -18.21 -7.09 15.18
N SER A 97 -18.28 -8.35 15.63
CA SER A 97 -19.55 -9.11 15.59
C SER A 97 -20.66 -8.47 16.43
N ALA A 98 -20.34 -7.78 17.54
CA ALA A 98 -21.35 -7.02 18.30
C ALA A 98 -21.95 -5.89 17.45
N VAL A 99 -21.11 -5.13 16.75
CA VAL A 99 -21.57 -4.05 15.85
C VAL A 99 -22.40 -4.61 14.69
N LEU A 100 -21.93 -5.69 14.07
CA LEU A 100 -22.62 -6.31 12.93
C LEU A 100 -24.00 -6.87 13.31
N PHE A 101 -24.14 -7.37 14.53
CA PHE A 101 -25.42 -7.80 15.07
C PHE A 101 -26.41 -6.62 15.16
N GLU A 102 -25.98 -5.47 15.70
CA GLU A 102 -26.80 -4.26 15.77
C GLU A 102 -27.17 -3.71 14.37
N LEU A 103 -26.27 -3.83 13.41
CA LEU A 103 -26.51 -3.48 11.99
C LEU A 103 -27.37 -4.51 11.24
N LYS A 104 -27.85 -5.56 11.91
CA LYS A 104 -28.59 -6.69 11.32
C LYS A 104 -27.84 -7.44 10.21
N ASN A 105 -26.51 -7.29 10.18
CA ASN A 105 -25.66 -7.95 9.19
C ASN A 105 -25.22 -9.33 9.72
N TYR A 106 -26.19 -10.24 9.84
CA TYR A 106 -26.03 -11.48 10.60
C TYR A 106 -25.02 -12.45 9.98
N GLN A 107 -24.89 -12.49 8.66
CA GLN A 107 -23.93 -13.37 7.97
C GLN A 107 -22.49 -12.99 8.34
N GLN A 108 -22.12 -11.72 8.16
CA GLN A 108 -20.79 -11.21 8.53
C GLN A 108 -20.57 -11.23 10.05
N CYS A 109 -21.64 -11.12 10.85
CA CYS A 109 -21.56 -11.32 12.30
C CYS A 109 -21.10 -12.75 12.63
N LEU A 110 -21.66 -13.78 11.98
CA LEU A 110 -21.26 -15.18 12.17
C LEU A 110 -19.82 -15.43 11.73
N GLU A 111 -19.39 -14.84 10.61
CA GLU A 111 -18.00 -14.90 10.15
C GLU A 111 -17.04 -14.34 11.21
N ASN A 112 -17.37 -13.19 11.80
CA ASN A 112 -16.57 -12.58 12.85
C ASN A 112 -16.53 -13.41 14.15
N ILE A 113 -17.61 -14.09 14.51
CA ILE A 113 -17.63 -15.04 15.63
C ILE A 113 -16.67 -16.21 15.34
N SER A 114 -16.68 -16.74 14.12
CA SER A 114 -15.73 -17.78 13.69
C SER A 114 -14.28 -17.29 13.78
N MET A 115 -14.00 -16.09 13.28
CA MET A 115 -12.66 -15.46 13.37
C MET A 115 -12.22 -15.30 14.82
N ALA A 116 -13.10 -14.84 15.72
CA ALA A 116 -12.79 -14.69 17.14
C ALA A 116 -12.41 -16.05 17.76
N ARG A 117 -13.19 -17.11 17.50
CA ARG A 117 -12.92 -18.46 18.02
C ARG A 117 -11.60 -19.03 17.50
N LYS A 118 -11.34 -18.89 16.19
CA LYS A 118 -10.06 -19.30 15.58
C LYS A 118 -8.86 -18.59 16.19
N ALA A 119 -9.04 -17.35 16.64
CA ALA A 119 -8.05 -16.54 17.33
C ALA A 119 -7.97 -16.80 18.85
N ASN A 120 -8.40 -17.97 19.33
CA ASN A 120 -8.36 -18.35 20.74
C ASN A 120 -9.16 -17.40 21.66
N PHE A 121 -10.42 -17.14 21.31
CA PHE A 121 -11.31 -16.31 22.15
C PHE A 121 -11.42 -16.86 23.59
N PRO A 122 -11.45 -15.98 24.61
CA PRO A 122 -11.50 -16.41 26.00
C PRO A 122 -12.70 -17.28 26.37
N GLN A 123 -12.41 -18.43 26.98
CA GLN A 123 -13.46 -19.32 27.49
C GLN A 123 -14.39 -18.62 28.47
N ARG A 124 -13.86 -17.75 29.34
CA ARG A 124 -14.65 -16.96 30.30
C ARG A 124 -15.70 -16.04 29.65
N LEU A 125 -15.51 -15.68 28.38
CA LEU A 125 -16.43 -14.81 27.63
C LEU A 125 -17.21 -15.56 26.55
N MET A 126 -16.97 -16.86 26.34
CA MET A 126 -17.52 -17.63 25.22
C MET A 126 -19.05 -17.59 25.17
N HIS A 127 -19.71 -17.64 26.33
CA HIS A 127 -21.17 -17.52 26.44
C HIS A 127 -21.76 -16.29 25.72
N LYS A 128 -21.00 -15.19 25.60
CA LYS A 128 -21.44 -14.00 24.87
C LYS A 128 -21.48 -14.23 23.36
N LEU A 129 -20.50 -14.95 22.82
CA LEU A 129 -20.47 -15.31 21.40
C LEU A 129 -21.53 -16.36 21.09
N ASP A 130 -21.70 -17.36 21.95
CA ASP A 130 -22.68 -18.43 21.75
C ASP A 130 -24.11 -17.88 21.72
N LYS A 131 -24.43 -16.96 22.64
CA LYS A 131 -25.71 -16.25 22.63
C LYS A 131 -25.93 -15.51 21.31
N ARG A 132 -24.95 -14.68 20.90
CA ARG A 132 -25.03 -13.90 19.66
C ARG A 132 -25.15 -14.78 18.42
N GLU A 133 -24.41 -15.88 18.36
CA GLU A 133 -24.48 -16.85 17.26
C GLU A 133 -25.88 -17.46 17.15
N ASN A 134 -26.45 -17.91 18.27
CA ASN A 134 -27.79 -18.48 18.30
C ASN A 134 -28.85 -17.46 17.87
N ASP A 135 -28.72 -16.21 18.32
CA ASP A 135 -29.62 -15.13 17.93
C ASP A 135 -29.50 -14.80 16.43
N CYS A 136 -28.28 -14.71 15.89
CA CYS A 136 -28.06 -14.56 14.44
C CYS A 136 -28.73 -15.67 13.63
N LYS A 137 -28.54 -16.93 14.02
CA LYS A 137 -29.11 -18.09 13.30
C LYS A 137 -30.63 -18.05 13.29
N LYS A 138 -31.27 -17.66 14.40
CA LYS A 138 -32.73 -17.50 14.48
C LYS A 138 -33.25 -16.34 13.61
N LEU A 139 -32.51 -15.23 13.54
CA LEU A 139 -32.92 -14.05 12.78
C LEU A 139 -32.69 -14.24 11.28
N LEU A 140 -31.66 -14.99 10.88
CA LEU A 140 -31.41 -15.34 9.47
C LEU A 140 -32.51 -16.21 8.87
N THR A 141 -33.08 -17.15 9.62
CA THR A 141 -34.19 -17.97 9.13
C THR A 141 -35.49 -17.18 8.98
N GLN A 142 -35.59 -16.01 9.60
CA GLN A 142 -36.74 -15.10 9.55
C GLN A 142 -36.58 -13.99 8.51
N ALA A 143 -35.36 -13.73 8.04
CA ALA A 143 -35.06 -12.66 7.11
C ALA A 143 -35.32 -13.11 5.66
N GLN A 144 -36.16 -12.35 4.93
CA GLN A 144 -36.20 -12.45 3.47
C GLN A 144 -34.96 -11.76 2.90
N ALA A 145 -34.24 -12.45 2.01
CA ALA A 145 -33.13 -11.85 1.27
C ALA A 145 -33.65 -10.69 0.41
N THR A 146 -33.25 -9.46 0.75
CA THR A 146 -33.41 -8.32 -0.14
C THR A 146 -32.30 -8.37 -1.18
N ASP A 147 -32.64 -8.81 -2.39
CA ASP A 147 -31.73 -8.89 -3.53
C ASP A 147 -31.49 -7.48 -4.10
N LEU A 148 -30.66 -6.69 -3.41
CA LEU A 148 -30.14 -5.42 -3.95
C LEU A 148 -29.08 -5.76 -4.99
N LYS A 149 -29.50 -5.92 -6.26
CA LYS A 149 -28.56 -6.08 -7.37
C LYS A 149 -27.82 -4.76 -7.59
N SER A 150 -26.51 -4.78 -7.45
CA SER A 150 -25.66 -3.69 -7.91
C SER A 150 -25.83 -3.55 -9.42
N HIS A 151 -25.91 -2.31 -9.91
CA HIS A 151 -25.81 -2.06 -11.34
C HIS A 151 -24.37 -2.32 -11.77
N GLU A 152 -24.17 -3.18 -12.75
CA GLU A 152 -22.88 -3.39 -13.39
C GLU A 152 -22.81 -2.52 -14.64
N PHE A 153 -21.77 -1.68 -14.72
CA PHE A 153 -21.48 -0.92 -15.92
C PHE A 153 -20.87 -1.84 -16.97
N VAL A 154 -21.22 -1.60 -18.23
CA VAL A 154 -20.64 -2.27 -19.42
C VAL A 154 -20.38 -1.22 -20.48
N LEU A 155 -19.43 -1.47 -21.38
CA LEU A 155 -19.19 -0.60 -22.53
C LEU A 155 -20.45 -0.50 -23.39
N SER A 156 -20.80 0.71 -23.83
CA SER A 156 -22.00 0.97 -24.64
C SER A 156 -21.82 0.57 -26.11
N HIS A 157 -20.58 0.40 -26.55
CA HIS A 157 -20.20 0.02 -27.91
C HIS A 157 -19.26 -1.20 -27.86
N GLU A 158 -19.07 -1.88 -29.00
CA GLU A 158 -18.14 -3.01 -29.10
C GLU A 158 -16.73 -2.63 -28.60
N SER A 159 -16.05 -3.56 -27.95
CA SER A 159 -14.68 -3.37 -27.48
C SER A 159 -13.68 -3.17 -28.62
N HIS A 160 -12.68 -2.31 -28.40
CA HIS A 160 -11.57 -2.12 -29.34
C HIS A 160 -10.77 -3.43 -29.52
N GLN A 161 -10.26 -3.67 -30.74
CA GLN A 161 -9.69 -4.96 -31.13
C GLN A 161 -8.48 -5.38 -30.29
N THR A 162 -7.65 -4.41 -29.86
CA THR A 162 -6.44 -4.63 -29.05
C THR A 162 -6.53 -4.05 -27.64
N VAL A 163 -7.53 -3.23 -27.33
CA VAL A 163 -7.67 -2.51 -26.05
C VAL A 163 -9.10 -2.74 -25.53
N PRO A 164 -9.42 -3.91 -24.97
CA PRO A 164 -10.81 -4.33 -24.80
C PRO A 164 -11.60 -3.50 -23.76
N PHE A 165 -10.90 -2.73 -22.93
CA PHE A 165 -11.48 -1.83 -21.94
C PHE A 165 -11.90 -0.46 -22.52
N ILE A 166 -11.72 -0.22 -23.82
CA ILE A 166 -12.28 0.96 -24.50
C ILE A 166 -13.21 0.55 -25.64
N SER A 167 -14.11 1.44 -26.03
CA SER A 167 -14.96 1.27 -27.21
C SER A 167 -14.14 1.33 -28.51
N ASN A 168 -14.53 0.52 -29.50
CA ASN A 168 -13.89 0.41 -30.81
C ASN A 168 -13.94 1.70 -31.66
N CYS A 169 -14.79 2.65 -31.30
CA CYS A 169 -14.89 3.94 -31.94
C CYS A 169 -13.80 4.92 -31.49
N LEU A 170 -13.06 4.63 -30.41
CA LEU A 170 -12.01 5.50 -29.90
C LEU A 170 -10.66 5.21 -30.57
N GLU A 171 -9.97 6.29 -30.96
CA GLU A 171 -8.62 6.23 -31.52
C GLU A 171 -7.71 7.29 -30.93
N MET A 172 -6.40 7.05 -31.01
CA MET A 172 -5.38 8.01 -30.63
C MET A 172 -4.96 8.85 -31.84
N GLY A 173 -5.01 10.17 -31.69
CA GLY A 173 -4.42 11.14 -32.60
C GLY A 173 -3.18 11.80 -31.98
N CYS A 174 -2.43 12.53 -32.80
CA CYS A 174 -1.32 13.36 -32.35
C CYS A 174 -1.23 14.66 -33.17
N SER A 175 -1.07 15.80 -32.49
CA SER A 175 -0.86 17.11 -33.11
C SER A 175 0.32 17.82 -32.47
N LYS A 176 0.84 18.87 -33.12
CA LYS A 176 1.96 19.66 -32.56
C LYS A 176 1.51 20.48 -31.35
N GLU A 177 0.25 20.90 -31.35
CA GLU A 177 -0.34 21.79 -30.36
C GLU A 177 -0.78 21.04 -29.10
N GLU A 178 -1.37 19.84 -29.26
CA GLU A 178 -1.98 19.09 -28.16
C GLU A 178 -1.18 17.85 -27.76
N GLY A 179 -0.17 17.46 -28.56
CA GLY A 179 0.51 16.19 -28.39
C GLY A 179 -0.44 15.03 -28.67
N ARG A 180 -0.38 13.96 -27.87
CA ARG A 180 -1.29 12.79 -27.99
C ARG A 180 -2.66 13.13 -27.43
N PHE A 181 -3.72 12.79 -28.17
CA PHE A 181 -5.11 12.94 -27.75
C PHE A 181 -5.95 11.73 -28.19
N ILE A 182 -7.12 11.56 -27.58
CA ILE A 182 -8.08 10.51 -27.96
C ILE A 182 -9.27 11.18 -28.63
N TYR A 183 -9.73 10.64 -29.75
CA TYR A 183 -10.91 11.11 -30.48
C TYR A 183 -11.82 9.94 -30.85
N THR A 184 -13.08 10.23 -31.21
CA THR A 184 -14.05 9.22 -31.65
C THR A 184 -14.28 9.29 -33.16
N LYS A 185 -14.40 8.14 -33.81
CA LYS A 185 -14.76 8.00 -35.23
C LYS A 185 -16.26 8.08 -35.49
N THR A 186 -17.08 7.93 -34.45
CA THR A 186 -18.55 7.92 -34.55
C THR A 186 -19.17 8.86 -33.52
N ALA A 187 -20.43 9.24 -33.74
CA ALA A 187 -21.18 10.02 -32.77
C ALA A 187 -21.41 9.19 -31.49
N LEU A 188 -21.26 9.84 -30.34
CA LEU A 188 -21.54 9.28 -29.01
C LEU A 188 -22.74 10.00 -28.40
N ASN A 189 -23.52 9.28 -27.59
CA ASN A 189 -24.68 9.83 -26.91
C ASN A 189 -24.39 10.14 -25.44
N VAL A 190 -25.18 11.04 -24.86
CA VAL A 190 -25.14 11.31 -23.42
C VAL A 190 -25.46 10.02 -22.67
N GLY A 191 -24.54 9.59 -21.81
CA GLY A 191 -24.67 8.36 -21.01
C GLY A 191 -23.87 7.16 -21.55
N ASP A 192 -23.25 7.26 -22.72
CA ASP A 192 -22.40 6.20 -23.25
C ASP A 192 -21.16 5.98 -22.36
N VAL A 193 -20.90 4.72 -22.00
CA VAL A 193 -19.68 4.29 -21.33
C VAL A 193 -18.70 3.84 -22.41
N VAL A 194 -17.63 4.61 -22.60
CA VAL A 194 -16.66 4.40 -23.70
C VAL A 194 -15.28 3.90 -23.27
N ALA A 195 -15.01 3.89 -21.95
CA ALA A 195 -13.78 3.35 -21.39
C ALA A 195 -14.03 2.86 -19.94
N MET A 196 -13.44 1.71 -19.60
CA MET A 196 -13.53 1.05 -18.30
C MET A 196 -12.22 0.33 -17.97
N GLU A 197 -11.21 1.08 -17.56
CA GLU A 197 -9.86 0.55 -17.29
C GLU A 197 -9.65 0.27 -15.80
N ASP A 198 -9.05 -0.88 -15.48
CA ASP A 198 -8.54 -1.17 -14.15
C ASP A 198 -7.13 -0.58 -13.97
N PRO A 199 -6.80 0.01 -12.81
CA PRO A 199 -5.48 0.60 -12.59
C PRO A 199 -4.39 -0.48 -12.50
N TYR A 200 -3.23 -0.23 -13.12
CA TYR A 200 -2.04 -1.10 -13.02
C TYR A 200 -1.67 -1.44 -11.55
N CYS A 201 -1.73 -0.43 -10.67
CA CYS A 201 -1.63 -0.64 -9.24
C CYS A 201 -2.38 0.45 -8.46
N THR A 202 -2.67 0.15 -7.19
CA THR A 202 -3.37 1.06 -6.28
C THR A 202 -2.64 1.17 -4.95
N ALA A 203 -2.68 2.36 -4.34
CA ALA A 203 -2.23 2.61 -2.98
C ALA A 203 -3.38 3.22 -2.16
N LEU A 204 -3.59 2.71 -0.94
CA LEU A 204 -4.60 3.27 -0.04
C LEU A 204 -4.11 4.56 0.60
N LEU A 205 -4.97 5.57 0.64
CA LEU A 205 -4.76 6.73 1.49
C LEU A 205 -4.81 6.32 2.98
N PRO A 206 -4.12 7.05 3.88
CA PRO A 206 -4.06 6.69 5.29
C PRO A 206 -5.43 6.47 5.95
N ALA A 207 -6.43 7.26 5.59
CA ALA A 207 -7.81 7.19 6.09
C ALA A 207 -8.58 5.93 5.64
N MET A 208 -8.11 5.22 4.62
CA MET A 208 -8.81 4.07 4.02
C MET A 208 -8.30 2.72 4.52
N ARG A 209 -7.16 2.67 5.24
CA ARG A 209 -6.41 1.44 5.57
C ARG A 209 -7.14 0.45 6.48
N TYR A 210 -8.11 0.92 7.26
CA TYR A 210 -8.88 0.10 8.20
C TYR A 210 -10.32 -0.15 7.73
N ILE A 211 -10.65 0.24 6.50
CA ILE A 211 -11.98 0.03 5.89
C ILE A 211 -11.92 -0.60 4.49
N ARG A 212 -10.76 -0.56 3.83
CA ARG A 212 -10.53 -1.16 2.50
C ARG A 212 -9.37 -2.15 2.52
N CYS A 213 -9.44 -3.14 1.64
CA CYS A 213 -8.36 -4.10 1.43
C CYS A 213 -7.14 -3.40 0.82
N ALA A 214 -5.94 -3.63 1.38
CA ALA A 214 -4.69 -3.05 0.90
C ALA A 214 -4.26 -3.56 -0.49
N TYR A 215 -4.81 -4.69 -0.95
CA TYR A 215 -4.59 -5.26 -2.28
C TYR A 215 -5.69 -4.84 -3.27
N CYS A 216 -6.92 -5.35 -3.10
CA CYS A 216 -7.99 -5.16 -4.10
C CYS A 216 -8.78 -3.86 -3.93
N THR A 217 -8.50 -3.04 -2.90
CA THR A 217 -9.18 -1.77 -2.56
C THR A 217 -10.69 -1.83 -2.28
N LYS A 218 -11.30 -3.02 -2.43
CA LYS A 218 -12.70 -3.25 -2.07
C LYS A 218 -12.92 -2.87 -0.61
N GLU A 219 -14.05 -2.23 -0.35
CA GLU A 219 -14.51 -1.97 1.00
C GLU A 219 -14.81 -3.29 1.69
N ALA A 220 -14.19 -3.50 2.85
CA ALA A 220 -14.24 -4.77 3.57
C ALA A 220 -14.23 -4.54 5.08
N CYS A 221 -14.77 -3.40 5.53
CA CYS A 221 -14.72 -2.93 6.91
C CYS A 221 -15.22 -3.95 7.97
N PHE A 222 -15.94 -4.98 7.55
CA PHE A 222 -16.46 -6.05 8.42
C PHE A 222 -15.53 -7.26 8.58
N THR A 223 -14.67 -7.55 7.60
CA THR A 223 -13.97 -8.85 7.49
C THR A 223 -12.46 -8.73 7.30
N LEU A 224 -11.91 -7.52 7.30
CA LEU A 224 -10.48 -7.27 7.16
C LEU A 224 -9.64 -8.11 8.17
N ILE A 225 -8.57 -8.71 7.68
CA ILE A 225 -7.52 -9.41 8.43
C ILE A 225 -6.23 -8.58 8.42
N PRO A 226 -5.53 -8.44 9.55
CA PRO A 226 -4.30 -7.64 9.60
C PRO A 226 -3.11 -8.36 8.96
N CYS A 227 -2.12 -7.58 8.53
CA CYS A 227 -0.77 -8.09 8.34
C CYS A 227 -0.20 -8.58 9.68
N GLY A 228 0.54 -9.68 9.70
CA GLY A 228 1.20 -10.19 10.92
C GLY A 228 2.46 -9.43 11.32
N ASN A 229 2.99 -8.58 10.42
CA ASN A 229 4.32 -7.97 10.55
C ASN A 229 4.28 -6.43 10.67
N CYS A 230 3.12 -5.79 10.49
CA CYS A 230 2.95 -4.34 10.67
C CYS A 230 1.55 -3.99 11.19
N THR A 231 1.38 -2.75 11.65
CA THR A 231 0.11 -2.25 12.20
C THR A 231 -0.70 -1.40 11.20
N SER A 232 -0.30 -1.42 9.94
CA SER A 232 -0.70 -0.43 8.93
C SER A 232 -1.39 -1.01 7.70
N ALA A 233 -1.42 -2.33 7.52
CA ALA A 233 -2.05 -2.98 6.39
C ALA A 233 -3.06 -4.05 6.82
N MET A 234 -4.19 -4.10 6.12
CA MET A 234 -5.21 -5.14 6.25
C MET A 234 -5.68 -5.63 4.88
N PHE A 235 -6.19 -6.86 4.83
CA PHE A 235 -6.62 -7.53 3.61
C PHE A 235 -8.01 -8.15 3.80
N CYS A 236 -8.81 -8.28 2.74
CA CYS A 236 -10.15 -8.90 2.87
C CYS A 236 -10.13 -10.42 2.91
N SER A 237 -9.01 -11.04 2.53
CA SER A 237 -8.82 -12.50 2.49
C SER A 237 -7.34 -12.86 2.56
N GLU A 238 -7.06 -14.12 2.88
CA GLU A 238 -5.70 -14.68 2.83
C GLU A 238 -5.10 -14.59 1.43
N ASP A 239 -5.89 -14.87 0.38
CA ASP A 239 -5.47 -14.71 -1.01
C ASP A 239 -5.03 -13.25 -1.33
N CYS A 240 -5.80 -12.25 -0.89
CA CYS A 240 -5.40 -10.84 -1.05
C CYS A 240 -4.15 -10.50 -0.22
N ARG A 241 -3.97 -11.10 0.95
CA ARG A 241 -2.78 -10.92 1.79
C ARG A 241 -1.53 -11.48 1.11
N GLU A 242 -1.62 -12.69 0.57
CA GLU A 242 -0.52 -13.34 -0.15
C GLU A 242 -0.17 -12.60 -1.45
N LYS A 243 -1.18 -12.21 -2.25
CA LYS A 243 -0.98 -11.40 -3.46
C LYS A 243 -0.34 -10.06 -3.13
N GLY A 244 -0.86 -9.35 -2.12
CA GLY A 244 -0.30 -8.09 -1.65
C GLY A 244 1.15 -8.23 -1.16
N TRP A 245 1.44 -9.28 -0.39
CA TRP A 245 2.81 -9.59 0.06
C TRP A 245 3.76 -9.80 -1.12
N ARG A 246 3.37 -10.66 -2.07
CA ARG A 246 4.19 -11.01 -3.23
C ARG A 246 4.50 -9.80 -4.11
N GLU A 247 3.51 -8.94 -4.35
CA GLU A 247 3.60 -7.85 -5.32
C GLU A 247 4.23 -6.57 -4.74
N PHE A 248 3.91 -6.18 -3.50
CA PHE A 248 4.41 -4.90 -2.98
C PHE A 248 4.68 -4.88 -1.47
N HIS A 249 3.86 -5.56 -0.67
CA HIS A 249 3.85 -5.32 0.77
C HIS A 249 5.11 -5.86 1.46
N LYS A 250 5.80 -6.85 0.89
CA LYS A 250 7.10 -7.30 1.39
C LYS A 250 8.17 -6.19 1.42
N TYR A 251 8.07 -5.21 0.52
CA TYR A 251 8.96 -4.06 0.48
C TYR A 251 8.46 -2.93 1.39
N GLU A 252 7.15 -2.72 1.47
CA GLU A 252 6.58 -1.66 2.30
C GLU A 252 6.57 -2.00 3.79
N CYS A 253 6.27 -3.24 4.15
CA CYS A 253 5.93 -3.66 5.51
C CYS A 253 6.91 -3.17 6.58
N PRO A 254 8.25 -3.25 6.39
CA PRO A 254 9.21 -2.82 7.41
C PRO A 254 9.26 -1.29 7.60
N ILE A 255 8.81 -0.52 6.59
CA ILE A 255 8.96 0.94 6.53
C ILE A 255 7.64 1.67 6.30
N ILE A 256 6.50 0.96 6.36
CA ILE A 256 5.20 1.47 5.91
C ILE A 256 4.75 2.69 6.70
N ASP A 257 5.07 2.76 7.99
CA ASP A 257 4.74 3.91 8.82
C ASP A 257 5.54 5.15 8.37
N PHE A 258 6.85 4.99 8.13
CA PHE A 258 7.68 6.06 7.56
C PHE A 258 7.17 6.52 6.18
N LEU A 259 6.81 5.56 5.31
CA LEU A 259 6.25 5.89 4.01
C LEU A 259 4.98 6.73 4.16
N LEU A 260 4.07 6.34 5.05
CA LEU A 260 2.80 7.04 5.20
C LEU A 260 2.92 8.42 5.87
N ASP A 261 3.93 8.60 6.73
CA ASP A 261 4.18 9.88 7.41
C ASP A 261 4.96 10.85 6.51
N SER A 262 5.87 10.34 5.67
CA SER A 262 6.81 11.17 4.88
C SER A 262 6.41 11.34 3.42
N CYS A 263 5.56 10.46 2.87
CA CYS A 263 5.19 10.48 1.46
C CYS A 263 3.84 11.13 1.21
N THR A 264 3.75 11.92 0.14
CA THR A 264 2.47 12.36 -0.41
C THR A 264 1.77 11.19 -1.12
N LYS A 265 0.48 11.34 -1.44
CA LYS A 265 -0.25 10.36 -2.27
C LYS A 265 0.47 10.03 -3.59
N ILE A 266 1.13 11.00 -4.21
CA ILE A 266 1.86 10.80 -5.48
C ILE A 266 3.10 9.94 -5.24
N HIS A 267 3.85 10.23 -4.16
CA HIS A 267 5.02 9.43 -3.76
C HIS A 267 4.62 7.98 -3.46
N LEU A 268 3.52 7.77 -2.72
CA LEU A 268 3.02 6.42 -2.42
C LEU A 268 2.65 5.64 -3.68
N THR A 269 1.93 6.26 -4.63
CA THR A 269 1.58 5.62 -5.90
C THR A 269 2.82 5.30 -6.75
N ALA A 270 3.80 6.21 -6.80
CA ALA A 270 5.05 5.98 -7.53
C ALA A 270 5.84 4.80 -6.93
N LEU A 271 5.99 4.76 -5.60
CA LEU A 271 6.68 3.66 -4.90
C LEU A 271 5.94 2.34 -5.07
N ARG A 272 4.61 2.34 -4.96
CA ARG A 272 3.79 1.16 -5.20
C ARG A 272 3.99 0.62 -6.62
N THR A 273 4.04 1.52 -7.62
CA THR A 273 4.33 1.16 -9.01
C THR A 273 5.71 0.52 -9.11
N CYS A 274 6.75 1.13 -8.51
CA CYS A 274 8.10 0.56 -8.47
C CYS A 274 8.15 -0.82 -7.82
N PHE A 275 7.45 -1.04 -6.70
CA PHE A 275 7.44 -2.33 -6.01
C PHE A 275 6.73 -3.43 -6.80
N VAL A 276 5.56 -3.12 -7.36
CA VAL A 276 4.82 -4.06 -8.22
C VAL A 276 5.68 -4.43 -9.42
N THR A 277 6.29 -3.45 -10.09
CA THR A 277 7.20 -3.69 -11.20
C THR A 277 8.41 -4.53 -10.78
N LEU A 278 9.07 -4.18 -9.67
CA LEU A 278 10.22 -4.93 -9.18
C LEU A 278 9.87 -6.39 -8.90
N SER A 279 8.64 -6.68 -8.45
CA SER A 279 8.17 -8.04 -8.21
C SER A 279 8.08 -8.92 -9.47
N LEU A 280 8.10 -8.31 -10.66
CA LEU A 280 8.11 -8.99 -11.96
C LEU A 280 9.52 -9.45 -12.39
N PHE A 281 10.56 -8.99 -11.71
CA PHE A 281 11.95 -9.29 -12.05
C PHE A 281 12.64 -10.11 -10.96
N SER A 282 13.66 -10.86 -11.34
CA SER A 282 14.44 -11.66 -10.39
C SER A 282 15.31 -10.78 -9.49
N ASN A 283 15.73 -9.61 -10.00
CA ASN A 283 16.56 -8.65 -9.29
C ASN A 283 16.40 -7.23 -9.85
N ILE A 284 16.91 -6.26 -9.10
CA ILE A 284 16.82 -4.83 -9.44
C ILE A 284 17.59 -4.45 -10.72
N ASN A 285 18.66 -5.19 -11.08
CA ASN A 285 19.45 -4.87 -12.26
C ASN A 285 18.72 -5.24 -13.55
N GLU A 286 18.00 -6.36 -13.56
CA GLU A 286 17.10 -6.72 -14.67
C GLU A 286 15.97 -5.70 -14.83
N CYS A 287 15.36 -5.28 -13.72
CA CYS A 287 14.35 -4.22 -13.73
C CYS A 287 14.92 -2.90 -14.29
N ARG A 288 16.13 -2.52 -13.88
CA ARG A 288 16.80 -1.31 -14.37
C ARG A 288 17.09 -1.41 -15.86
N ALA A 289 17.66 -2.52 -16.32
CA ALA A 289 17.96 -2.75 -17.73
C ALA A 289 16.69 -2.68 -18.60
N PHE A 290 15.55 -3.17 -18.07
CA PHE A 290 14.27 -2.98 -18.72
C PHE A 290 13.88 -1.49 -18.79
N CYS A 291 13.93 -0.74 -17.69
CA CYS A 291 13.58 0.70 -17.70
C CYS A 291 14.49 1.55 -18.61
N GLU A 292 15.77 1.19 -18.74
CA GLU A 292 16.77 1.91 -19.52
C GLU A 292 16.77 1.54 -21.01
N ASN A 293 16.05 0.49 -21.42
CA ASN A 293 15.96 0.08 -22.81
C ASN A 293 15.15 1.11 -23.63
N SER A 294 15.75 1.65 -24.69
CA SER A 294 15.14 2.63 -25.59
C SER A 294 13.83 2.18 -26.22
N ASP A 295 13.67 0.88 -26.49
CA ASP A 295 12.44 0.33 -27.10
C ASP A 295 11.22 0.43 -26.18
N ASN A 296 11.46 0.71 -24.90
CA ASN A 296 10.44 0.80 -23.85
C ASN A 296 10.03 2.26 -23.60
N ILE A 297 10.78 3.19 -24.18
CA ILE A 297 10.51 4.62 -24.11
C ILE A 297 9.37 4.92 -25.09
N ASP A 298 8.45 5.81 -24.70
CA ASP A 298 7.31 6.31 -25.50
C ASP A 298 6.19 5.30 -25.85
N LYS A 299 6.27 4.05 -25.38
CA LYS A 299 5.15 3.10 -25.50
C LYS A 299 3.93 3.57 -24.73
N ASN A 300 2.76 3.45 -25.33
CA ASN A 300 1.48 3.80 -24.70
C ASN A 300 0.42 2.72 -24.89
N VAL A 301 -0.75 2.93 -24.27
CA VAL A 301 -1.88 1.98 -24.26
C VAL A 301 -2.30 1.54 -25.66
N PHE A 302 -2.26 2.43 -26.67
CA PHE A 302 -2.69 2.10 -28.04
C PHE A 302 -1.62 1.32 -28.83
N ASP A 303 -0.38 1.23 -28.33
CA ASP A 303 0.70 0.46 -28.97
C ASP A 303 0.72 -1.02 -28.56
N LEU A 304 -0.11 -1.41 -27.59
CA LEU A 304 -0.11 -2.73 -26.96
C LEU A 304 -1.37 -3.53 -27.30
N ASN A 305 -1.31 -4.85 -27.13
CA ASN A 305 -2.45 -5.76 -27.27
C ASN A 305 -2.83 -6.37 -25.92
N TYR A 306 -3.89 -5.84 -25.33
CA TYR A 306 -4.42 -6.18 -24.00
C TYR A 306 -5.31 -7.43 -23.96
N LYS A 307 -5.54 -8.13 -25.07
CA LYS A 307 -6.26 -9.42 -25.05
C LYS A 307 -5.47 -10.53 -24.37
N GLU A 308 -4.14 -10.49 -24.49
CA GLU A 308 -3.23 -11.53 -23.98
C GLU A 308 -1.96 -10.89 -23.39
N ILE A 309 -2.12 -9.80 -22.64
CA ILE A 309 -1.00 -9.02 -22.12
C ILE A 309 -0.46 -9.59 -20.82
N SER A 310 0.87 -9.61 -20.69
CA SER A 310 1.51 -9.87 -19.41
C SER A 310 1.57 -8.58 -18.58
N LYS A 311 1.61 -8.69 -17.25
CA LYS A 311 1.76 -7.52 -16.36
C LYS A 311 3.04 -6.71 -16.64
N LEU A 312 4.08 -7.36 -17.17
CA LEU A 312 5.31 -6.69 -17.60
C LEU A 312 5.11 -5.85 -18.85
N GLU A 313 4.34 -6.35 -19.82
CA GLU A 313 4.01 -5.60 -21.04
C GLU A 313 3.09 -4.41 -20.72
N GLU A 314 2.13 -4.58 -19.81
CA GLU A 314 1.29 -3.48 -19.30
C GLU A 314 2.14 -2.37 -18.66
N TYR A 315 3.18 -2.74 -17.90
CA TYR A 315 4.10 -1.77 -17.30
C TYR A 315 4.83 -0.90 -18.34
N ARG A 316 5.01 -1.35 -19.60
CA ARG A 316 5.64 -0.51 -20.64
C ARG A 316 4.83 0.75 -20.91
N ALA A 317 3.50 0.65 -20.97
CA ALA A 317 2.64 1.81 -21.14
C ALA A 317 2.73 2.77 -19.94
N VAL A 318 2.89 2.22 -18.72
CA VAL A 318 3.09 3.02 -17.50
C VAL A 318 4.46 3.72 -17.50
N HIS A 319 5.51 3.03 -17.94
CA HIS A 319 6.88 3.56 -18.03
C HIS A 319 6.99 4.65 -19.12
N GLY A 320 6.26 4.52 -20.22
CA GLY A 320 6.19 5.51 -21.31
C GLY A 320 5.34 6.75 -21.01
N LEU A 321 4.86 6.93 -19.77
CA LEU A 321 4.17 8.14 -19.37
C LEU A 321 5.14 9.33 -19.29
N VAL A 322 4.67 10.49 -19.75
CA VAL A 322 5.48 11.73 -19.78
C VAL A 322 5.72 12.23 -18.35
N THR A 323 6.99 12.44 -18.00
CA THR A 323 7.39 12.93 -16.67
C THR A 323 7.13 14.44 -16.49
N ASN A 324 7.13 15.19 -17.61
CA ASN A 324 7.18 16.65 -17.67
C ASN A 324 8.29 17.23 -16.79
N GLU A 325 9.40 16.50 -16.65
CA GLU A 325 10.52 16.88 -15.78
C GLU A 325 11.08 18.25 -16.14
N GLU A 326 11.20 18.52 -17.43
CA GLU A 326 11.70 19.76 -18.01
C GLU A 326 10.83 21.00 -17.71
N LYS A 327 9.57 20.79 -17.32
CA LYS A 327 8.61 21.85 -16.97
C LYS A 327 8.57 22.11 -15.46
N ARG A 328 9.28 21.33 -14.65
CA ARG A 328 9.24 21.43 -13.18
C ARG A 328 10.24 22.47 -12.67
N PRO A 329 9.88 23.25 -11.66
CA PRO A 329 10.83 24.17 -11.03
C PRO A 329 11.89 23.39 -10.24
N VAL A 330 13.09 23.97 -10.12
CA VAL A 330 14.25 23.35 -9.45
C VAL A 330 13.94 22.92 -8.02
N ASN A 331 13.09 23.66 -7.28
CA ASN A 331 12.73 23.30 -5.91
C ASN A 331 11.88 22.01 -5.84
N ASP A 332 10.95 21.78 -6.77
CA ASP A 332 10.17 20.53 -6.87
C ASP A 332 11.10 19.36 -7.22
N LEU A 333 12.02 19.55 -8.17
CA LEU A 333 13.01 18.54 -8.56
C LEU A 333 13.95 18.18 -7.38
N PHE A 334 14.45 19.19 -6.66
CA PHE A 334 15.30 18.98 -5.50
C PHE A 334 14.58 18.19 -4.41
N GLN A 335 13.37 18.58 -4.02
CA GLN A 335 12.59 17.87 -3.01
C GLN A 335 12.33 16.40 -3.40
N ARG A 336 11.99 16.14 -4.67
CA ARG A 336 11.79 14.78 -5.18
C ARG A 336 13.07 13.96 -5.17
N ALA A 337 14.18 14.55 -5.59
CA ALA A 337 15.48 13.88 -5.62
C ALA A 337 15.95 13.54 -4.20
N THR A 338 15.84 14.47 -3.25
CA THR A 338 16.19 14.25 -1.84
C THR A 338 15.32 13.15 -1.23
N LEU A 339 14.00 13.23 -1.39
CA LEU A 339 13.10 12.19 -0.86
C LEU A 339 13.38 10.83 -1.52
N GLY A 340 13.58 10.80 -2.83
CA GLY A 340 13.93 9.56 -3.56
C GLY A 340 15.23 8.93 -3.06
N ALA A 341 16.26 9.75 -2.79
CA ALA A 341 17.52 9.29 -2.22
C ALA A 341 17.34 8.74 -0.79
N THR A 342 16.58 9.44 0.05
CA THR A 342 16.28 8.99 1.42
C THR A 342 15.51 7.67 1.42
N ILE A 343 14.47 7.56 0.59
CA ILE A 343 13.68 6.33 0.48
C ILE A 343 14.54 5.20 -0.06
N LYS A 344 15.37 5.43 -1.08
CA LYS A 344 16.32 4.43 -1.59
C LYS A 344 17.23 3.91 -0.48
N ASN A 345 17.79 4.80 0.33
CA ASN A 345 18.69 4.40 1.42
C ASN A 345 17.95 3.53 2.44
N ILE A 346 16.78 3.99 2.89
CA ILE A 346 15.91 3.27 3.83
C ILE A 346 15.48 1.91 3.27
N LEU A 347 15.15 1.84 1.98
CA LEU A 347 14.80 0.59 1.32
C LEU A 347 15.97 -0.39 1.31
N LEU A 348 17.18 0.06 0.96
CA LEU A 348 18.37 -0.80 0.96
C LEU A 348 18.77 -1.26 2.36
N GLU A 349 18.47 -0.45 3.38
CA GLU A 349 18.76 -0.73 4.78
C GLU A 349 17.76 -1.72 5.39
N PHE A 350 16.45 -1.46 5.23
CA PHE A 350 15.39 -2.13 5.98
C PHE A 350 14.53 -3.10 5.17
N THR A 351 14.80 -3.29 3.87
CA THR A 351 13.98 -4.18 3.02
C THR A 351 14.81 -5.24 2.28
N PRO A 352 14.15 -6.31 1.77
CA PRO A 352 14.83 -7.46 1.16
C PRO A 352 15.42 -7.20 -0.24
N LEU A 353 15.87 -5.98 -0.55
CA LEU A 353 16.40 -5.63 -1.87
C LEU A 353 17.76 -6.28 -2.20
N LEU A 354 18.44 -6.92 -1.23
CA LEU A 354 19.61 -7.78 -1.45
C LEU A 354 19.16 -9.23 -1.64
N ASN A 355 19.66 -9.96 -2.65
CA ASN A 355 19.13 -11.27 -3.13
C ASN A 355 18.77 -12.28 -2.02
N HIS A 356 17.75 -13.12 -2.26
CA HIS A 356 17.25 -14.09 -1.28
C HIS A 356 18.02 -15.39 -1.35
N SER A 357 18.28 -16.01 -0.20
CA SER A 357 18.40 -17.46 -0.14
C SER A 357 17.92 -17.99 1.22
N CYS A 358 17.21 -19.11 1.21
CA CYS A 358 16.93 -19.91 2.42
C CYS A 358 18.22 -20.45 3.07
N ALA A 359 19.33 -20.44 2.33
CA ALA A 359 20.69 -20.68 2.81
C ALA A 359 21.52 -19.40 2.60
N PRO A 360 21.34 -18.37 3.44
CA PRO A 360 22.01 -17.08 3.25
C PRO A 360 23.52 -17.22 3.39
N ASN A 361 24.28 -16.51 2.57
CA ASN A 361 25.72 -16.38 2.74
C ASN A 361 26.12 -15.04 3.37
N VAL A 362 25.15 -14.18 3.68
CA VAL A 362 25.32 -12.97 4.46
C VAL A 362 24.25 -12.83 5.55
N VAL A 363 24.56 -12.09 6.62
CA VAL A 363 23.61 -11.62 7.64
C VAL A 363 23.80 -10.13 7.86
N ARG A 364 22.70 -9.41 8.04
CA ARG A 364 22.72 -7.98 8.34
C ARG A 364 22.62 -7.75 9.85
N ILE A 365 23.57 -7.01 10.41
CA ILE A 365 23.58 -6.56 11.81
C ILE A 365 23.68 -5.03 11.80
N HIS A 366 22.97 -4.35 12.69
CA HIS A 366 23.00 -2.90 12.77
C HIS A 366 23.77 -2.44 14.02
N LYS A 367 24.64 -1.44 13.85
CA LYS A 367 25.33 -0.73 14.94
C LYS A 367 25.04 0.76 14.81
N GLY A 368 24.05 1.25 15.55
CA GLY A 368 23.51 2.59 15.32
C GLY A 368 22.80 2.65 13.96
N THR A 369 23.07 3.70 13.18
CA THR A 369 22.57 3.88 11.80
C THR A 369 23.40 3.17 10.73
N THR A 370 24.35 2.34 11.15
CA THR A 370 25.25 1.64 10.22
C THR A 370 24.82 0.19 10.12
N ALA A 371 24.28 -0.19 8.96
CA ALA A 371 24.10 -1.58 8.59
C ALA A 371 25.46 -2.22 8.24
N ILE A 372 25.80 -3.30 8.93
CA ILE A 372 27.00 -4.10 8.72
C ILE A 372 26.55 -5.45 8.16
N LEU A 373 27.00 -5.76 6.95
CA LEU A 373 26.71 -7.03 6.29
C LEU A 373 27.86 -8.01 6.56
N PHE A 374 27.61 -9.04 7.36
CA PHE A 374 28.58 -10.07 7.68
C PHE A 374 28.45 -11.25 6.73
N VAL A 375 29.56 -11.75 6.20
CA VAL A 375 29.58 -12.97 5.41
C VAL A 375 29.50 -14.18 6.35
N LEU A 376 28.48 -15.02 6.17
CA LEU A 376 28.21 -16.22 6.99
C LEU A 376 28.98 -17.46 6.51
N ARG A 377 29.41 -17.51 5.26
CA ARG A 377 30.11 -18.65 4.64
C ARG A 377 30.98 -18.16 3.47
N ASN A 378 32.00 -18.91 3.10
CA ASN A 378 32.91 -18.54 2.00
C ASN A 378 32.13 -18.24 0.71
N ILE A 379 32.47 -17.12 0.06
CA ILE A 379 31.90 -16.66 -1.21
C ILE A 379 33.06 -16.59 -2.21
N GLU A 380 32.98 -17.37 -3.28
CA GLU A 380 34.00 -17.36 -4.33
C GLU A 380 34.03 -16.01 -5.08
N ALA A 381 35.13 -15.75 -5.79
CA ALA A 381 35.21 -14.58 -6.67
C ALA A 381 34.04 -14.59 -7.68
N ASN A 382 33.33 -13.47 -7.81
CA ASN A 382 32.08 -13.31 -8.58
C ASN A 382 30.84 -14.01 -7.99
N GLY A 383 30.90 -14.52 -6.75
CA GLY A 383 29.75 -15.07 -6.04
C GLY A 383 28.72 -14.02 -5.62
N LYS A 384 27.44 -14.35 -5.74
CA LYS A 384 26.32 -13.47 -5.33
C LYS A 384 26.13 -13.49 -3.81
N LEU A 385 25.82 -12.35 -3.23
CA LEU A 385 25.41 -12.23 -1.82
C LEU A 385 23.92 -12.57 -1.70
N TYR A 386 23.58 -13.39 -0.71
CA TYR A 386 22.24 -13.90 -0.42
C TYR A 386 21.91 -13.72 1.06
N ASP A 387 20.84 -12.98 1.35
CA ASP A 387 20.30 -12.73 2.68
C ASP A 387 19.04 -13.59 2.94
N ASN A 388 18.70 -13.85 4.20
CA ASN A 388 17.56 -14.69 4.58
C ASN A 388 16.37 -13.82 4.97
N TYR A 389 15.22 -14.11 4.36
CA TYR A 389 13.99 -13.31 4.46
C TYR A 389 12.94 -13.93 5.39
N GLY A 390 13.21 -15.09 6.00
CA GLY A 390 12.30 -15.80 6.88
C GLY A 390 12.74 -15.74 8.35
N ASN A 391 11.79 -15.93 9.25
CA ASN A 391 12.08 -16.11 10.68
C ASN A 391 12.66 -17.53 10.86
N THR A 392 13.97 -17.67 11.07
CA THR A 392 14.58 -18.96 11.43
C THR A 392 14.34 -19.26 12.92
N ASN A 393 13.08 -19.41 13.30
CA ASN A 393 12.72 -20.09 14.55
C ASN A 393 12.46 -21.57 14.23
N THR A 394 13.54 -22.26 13.89
CA THR A 394 13.64 -23.72 13.98
C THR A 394 15.03 -24.05 14.50
N VAL A 395 15.21 -23.95 15.82
CA VAL A 395 15.56 -25.06 16.72
C VAL A 395 14.88 -24.80 18.05
#